data_AF-A0A6M0FDN6-F1
#
_entry.id   AF-A0A6M0FDN6-F1
#
_cell.length_a   1.000
_cell.length_b   1.000
_cell.length_c   1.000
_cell.angle_alpha   90.00
_cell.angle_beta   90.00
_cell.angle_gamma   90.00
#
_symmetry.space_group_name_H-M   'P 1'
#
loop_
_entity.id
_entity.type
_entity.pdbx_description
1 polymer ?
#
loop_
_entity_poly.entity_id
_entity_poly.type
_entity_poly.pdbx_seq_one_letter_code
_entity_poly.pdbx_strand_id
1 'polypeptide(L)'
;MMNHFRFLSLSGIIASLIAMSSCANTTTPTVDPNASPNSINSSVSTATDNISKIDINDASDSDLKKLAIKLNIPDLPAKIKENRPYKDINELAVKEVISPQQLDFVKNDITVAKPTPLPEDN
;
A
#
# COMPACT_ATOMS: atom_id res chain seq x y z
N MET A 1 -2.70 39.70 -18.93
CA MET A 1 -2.77 38.26 -19.20
C MET A 1 -3.80 37.67 -18.26
N MET A 2 -4.97 37.29 -18.78
CA MET A 2 -6.16 36.91 -18.02
C MET A 2 -6.40 35.41 -18.17
N ASN A 3 -6.72 34.77 -17.04
CA ASN A 3 -6.85 33.32 -16.79
C ASN A 3 -7.56 32.48 -17.86
N HIS A 4 -7.03 31.27 -18.07
CA HIS A 4 -7.73 30.15 -18.72
C HIS A 4 -8.46 29.28 -17.68
N PHE A 5 -9.46 29.84 -17.03
CA PHE A 5 -10.44 29.03 -16.30
C PHE A 5 -11.53 28.58 -17.27
N ARG A 6 -11.30 27.42 -17.90
CA ARG A 6 -12.30 26.71 -18.69
C ARG A 6 -13.29 26.01 -17.75
N PHE A 7 -14.16 26.80 -17.11
CA PHE A 7 -15.37 26.29 -16.47
C PHE A 7 -16.37 25.92 -17.57
N LEU A 8 -16.23 24.70 -18.08
CA LEU A 8 -17.14 24.14 -19.08
C LEU A 8 -18.17 23.26 -18.37
N SER A 9 -19.37 23.82 -18.26
CA SER A 9 -20.66 23.14 -18.32
C SER A 9 -21.04 22.11 -17.25
N LEU A 10 -21.84 22.64 -16.31
CA LEU A 10 -23.02 22.05 -15.70
C LEU A 10 -23.80 21.10 -16.67
N SER A 11 -23.91 19.80 -16.36
CA SER A 11 -25.08 18.96 -16.68
C SER A 11 -24.97 17.54 -16.10
N GLY A 12 -26.08 17.01 -15.58
CA GLY A 12 -26.41 15.59 -15.71
C GLY A 12 -26.48 14.76 -14.42
N ILE A 13 -27.62 14.82 -13.73
CA ILE A 13 -28.07 13.75 -12.82
C ILE A 13 -28.40 12.52 -13.68
N ILE A 14 -27.71 11.40 -13.45
CA ILE A 14 -28.23 10.08 -13.83
C ILE A 14 -27.97 9.12 -12.68
N ALA A 15 -29.04 8.87 -11.92
CA ALA A 15 -29.12 7.73 -11.02
C ALA A 15 -29.02 6.44 -11.87
N SER A 16 -28.14 5.53 -11.47
CA SER A 16 -28.20 4.14 -11.92
C SER A 16 -28.06 3.25 -10.69
N LEU A 17 -29.20 2.67 -10.33
CA LEU A 17 -29.30 1.54 -9.41
C LEU A 17 -28.68 0.33 -10.11
N ILE A 18 -27.67 -0.28 -9.49
CA ILE A 18 -27.23 -1.62 -9.85
C ILE A 18 -27.46 -2.50 -8.62
N ALA A 19 -28.38 -3.45 -8.79
CA ALA A 19 -28.65 -4.52 -7.86
C ALA A 19 -27.41 -5.39 -7.68
N MET A 20 -27.01 -5.65 -6.43
CA MET A 20 -26.08 -6.74 -6.13
C MET A 20 -26.83 -7.91 -5.50
N SER A 21 -26.71 -9.01 -6.23
CA SER A 21 -27.33 -10.31 -6.04
C SER A 21 -26.66 -11.10 -4.91
N SER A 22 -27.51 -11.84 -4.21
CA SER A 22 -27.25 -13.12 -3.53
C SER A 22 -26.26 -13.18 -2.36
N CYS A 23 -26.82 -13.19 -1.15
CA CYS A 23 -26.26 -13.90 -0.02
C CYS A 23 -26.63 -15.38 -0.12
N ALA A 24 -25.64 -16.25 -0.40
CA ALA A 24 -25.64 -17.62 0.07
C ALA A 24 -24.20 -18.13 0.02
N ASN A 25 -23.63 -18.40 1.19
CA ASN A 25 -22.74 -19.53 1.43
C ASN A 25 -22.53 -19.65 2.95
N THR A 26 -23.39 -20.43 3.57
CA THR A 26 -23.11 -21.18 4.80
C THR A 26 -22.32 -22.42 4.43
N THR A 27 -21.19 -22.70 5.09
CA THR A 27 -20.89 -23.99 5.76
C THR A 27 -19.57 -23.86 6.54
N THR A 28 -19.65 -24.29 7.79
CA THR A 28 -18.67 -24.26 8.88
C THR A 28 -17.69 -25.46 8.81
N PRO A 29 -16.82 -25.72 9.82
CA PRO A 29 -15.40 -26.03 9.69
C PRO A 29 -15.08 -27.52 9.45
N THR A 30 -13.84 -27.83 9.06
CA THR A 30 -13.27 -29.17 9.17
C THR A 30 -11.80 -29.09 9.58
N VAL A 31 -11.49 -29.84 10.64
CA VAL A 31 -10.18 -30.03 11.24
C VAL A 31 -9.53 -31.29 10.61
N ASP A 32 -8.29 -31.12 10.14
CA ASP A 32 -7.11 -32.03 10.03
C ASP A 32 -7.27 -33.57 9.97
N PRO A 33 -6.40 -34.31 9.22
CA PRO A 33 -4.96 -34.38 9.58
C PRO A 33 -3.91 -34.68 8.48
N ASN A 34 -2.66 -34.30 8.80
CA ASN A 34 -1.42 -35.09 8.65
C ASN A 34 -0.38 -34.69 7.55
N ALA A 35 0.78 -34.26 8.06
CA ALA A 35 2.16 -34.46 7.59
C ALA A 35 2.68 -33.82 6.28
N SER A 36 3.38 -32.68 6.45
CA SER A 36 4.76 -32.47 5.95
C SER A 36 5.37 -31.24 6.65
N PRO A 37 6.57 -31.30 7.25
CA PRO A 37 7.23 -30.12 7.79
C PRO A 37 7.92 -29.39 6.64
N ASN A 38 7.15 -28.74 5.77
CA ASN A 38 7.72 -27.69 4.95
C ASN A 38 7.78 -26.44 5.82
N SER A 39 9.02 -26.11 6.21
CA SER A 39 9.43 -24.89 6.89
C SER A 39 8.90 -23.67 6.12
N ILE A 40 7.68 -23.27 6.41
CA ILE A 40 7.24 -21.91 6.18
C ILE A 40 7.66 -21.19 7.44
N ASN A 41 8.72 -20.38 7.33
CA ASN A 41 8.99 -19.34 8.29
C ASN A 41 7.82 -18.34 8.21
N SER A 42 6.65 -18.73 8.70
CA SER A 42 5.64 -17.80 9.17
C SER A 42 6.22 -17.21 10.43
N SER A 43 7.03 -16.17 10.25
CA SER A 43 7.25 -15.19 11.29
C SER A 43 5.86 -14.67 11.68
N VAL A 44 5.31 -15.29 12.72
CA VAL A 44 4.30 -14.70 13.58
C VAL A 44 4.97 -13.46 14.15
N SER A 45 4.88 -12.36 13.40
CA SER A 45 5.21 -11.04 13.90
C SER A 45 4.18 -10.75 14.97
N THR A 46 4.61 -10.98 16.21
CA THR A 46 3.97 -10.54 17.42
C THR A 46 3.60 -9.07 17.20
N ALA A 47 2.30 -8.78 17.21
CA ALA A 47 1.76 -7.43 17.16
C ALA A 47 2.24 -6.67 18.40
N THR A 48 3.46 -6.18 18.33
CA THR A 48 3.96 -5.10 19.16
C THR A 48 3.80 -3.87 18.30
N ASP A 49 3.06 -2.87 18.78
CA ASP A 49 2.90 -1.54 18.20
C ASP A 49 4.23 -0.74 18.16
N ASN A 50 5.30 -1.40 17.73
CA ASN A 50 6.43 -0.73 17.16
C ASN A 50 5.91 -0.17 15.85
N ILE A 51 5.83 1.17 15.75
CA ILE A 51 5.60 1.90 14.50
C ILE A 51 6.74 1.53 13.56
N SER A 52 6.64 0.36 12.96
CA SER A 52 7.62 -0.21 12.06
C SER A 52 7.42 0.54 10.78
N LYS A 53 8.45 1.27 10.37
CA LYS A 53 8.42 2.09 9.16
C LYS A 53 7.97 1.21 7.99
N ILE A 54 7.09 1.75 7.17
CA ILE A 54 6.54 1.06 6.00
C ILE A 54 7.65 0.97 4.96
N ASP A 55 8.12 -0.24 4.66
CA ASP A 55 9.10 -0.45 3.59
C ASP A 55 8.45 -0.29 2.22
N ILE A 56 8.81 0.74 1.47
CA ILE A 56 8.15 1.05 0.19
C ILE A 56 8.38 -0.02 -0.90
N ASN A 57 9.38 -0.89 -0.73
CA ASN A 57 9.67 -1.98 -1.64
C ASN A 57 8.84 -3.24 -1.38
N ASP A 58 8.50 -3.53 -0.12
CA ASP A 58 7.83 -4.77 0.29
C ASP A 58 6.50 -4.54 1.02
N ALA A 59 6.10 -3.28 1.23
CA ALA A 59 4.88 -2.94 1.96
C ALA A 59 3.65 -3.62 1.37
N SER A 60 2.79 -4.09 2.28
CA SER A 60 1.48 -4.63 1.98
C SER A 60 0.54 -3.55 1.42
N ASP A 61 -0.47 -3.96 0.64
CA ASP A 61 -1.47 -3.03 0.10
C ASP A 61 -2.20 -2.24 1.20
N SER A 62 -2.43 -2.85 2.37
CA SER A 62 -3.04 -2.18 3.51
C SER A 62 -2.17 -1.08 4.09
N ASP A 63 -0.84 -1.27 4.15
CA ASP A 63 0.07 -0.25 4.67
C ASP A 63 0.25 0.91 3.68
N LEU A 64 0.33 0.60 2.38
CA LEU A 64 0.31 1.63 1.35
C LEU A 64 -1.01 2.42 1.37
N LYS A 65 -2.15 1.76 1.63
CA LYS A 65 -3.44 2.45 1.76
C LYS A 65 -3.48 3.40 2.96
N LYS A 66 -2.79 3.09 4.07
CA LYS A 66 -2.66 4.03 5.20
C LYS A 66 -1.90 5.29 4.78
N LEU A 67 -0.83 5.16 4.01
CA LEU A 67 -0.09 6.30 3.44
C LEU A 67 -0.96 7.10 2.46
N ALA A 68 -1.73 6.42 1.63
CA ALA A 68 -2.67 7.01 0.68
C ALA A 68 -3.72 7.88 1.39
N ILE A 69 -4.29 7.37 2.48
CA ILE A 69 -5.25 8.11 3.32
C ILE A 69 -4.56 9.31 3.99
N LYS A 70 -3.35 9.11 4.53
CA LYS A 70 -2.58 10.18 5.21
C LYS A 70 -2.22 11.33 4.27
N LEU A 71 -1.92 11.04 3.01
CA LEU A 71 -1.59 12.02 1.97
C LEU A 71 -2.81 12.47 1.14
N ASN A 72 -3.97 11.84 1.34
CA ASN A 72 -5.18 12.03 0.54
C ASN A 72 -4.96 11.78 -0.98
N ILE A 73 -4.22 10.71 -1.32
CA ILE A 73 -3.92 10.29 -2.71
C ILE A 73 -4.42 8.86 -2.92
N PRO A 74 -5.59 8.65 -3.55
CA PRO A 74 -6.18 7.32 -3.68
C PRO A 74 -5.34 6.33 -4.49
N ASP A 75 -4.64 6.80 -5.52
CA ASP A 75 -3.86 5.94 -6.44
C ASP A 75 -2.41 5.67 -5.97
N LEU A 76 -2.05 6.16 -4.78
CA LEU A 76 -0.70 6.01 -4.25
C LEU A 76 -0.23 4.55 -4.14
N PRO A 77 -1.06 3.57 -3.69
CA PRO A 77 -0.60 2.19 -3.56
C PRO A 77 -0.23 1.56 -4.90
N ALA A 78 -1.03 1.81 -5.95
CA ALA A 78 -0.78 1.31 -7.30
C ALA A 78 0.52 1.93 -7.86
N LYS A 79 0.65 3.26 -7.77
CA LYS A 79 1.85 3.97 -8.24
C LYS A 79 3.12 3.52 -7.54
N ILE A 80 3.06 3.28 -6.23
CA ILE A 80 4.22 2.76 -5.48
C ILE A 80 4.60 1.39 -6.03
N LYS A 81 3.63 0.47 -6.19
CA LYS A 81 3.90 -0.90 -6.67
C LYS A 81 4.45 -0.92 -8.10
N GLU A 82 3.92 -0.09 -8.99
CA GLU A 82 4.35 0.00 -10.39
C GLU A 82 5.80 0.48 -10.54
N ASN A 83 6.27 1.32 -9.61
CA ASN A 83 7.58 1.95 -9.69
C ASN A 83 8.63 1.29 -8.78
N ARG A 84 8.30 0.17 -8.13
CA ARG A 84 9.28 -0.70 -7.45
C ARG A 84 10.27 -1.25 -8.48
N PRO A 85 11.57 -1.40 -8.14
CA PRO A 85 12.20 -1.16 -6.85
C PRO A 85 12.67 0.30 -6.65
N TYR A 86 12.75 0.71 -5.39
CA TYR A 86 13.27 1.99 -4.93
C TYR A 86 14.60 1.79 -4.20
N LYS A 87 15.63 2.58 -4.54
CA LYS A 87 16.91 2.57 -3.81
C LYS A 87 16.89 3.43 -2.56
N ASP A 88 16.07 4.48 -2.55
CA ASP A 88 15.96 5.46 -1.47
C ASP A 88 14.54 6.04 -1.44
N ILE A 89 14.13 6.60 -0.30
CA ILE A 89 12.83 7.26 -0.12
C ILE A 89 12.64 8.45 -1.07
N ASN A 90 13.75 9.11 -1.44
CA ASN A 90 13.74 10.25 -2.36
C ASN A 90 13.31 9.87 -3.79
N GLU A 91 13.45 8.59 -4.18
CA GLU A 91 13.03 8.14 -5.50
C GLU A 91 11.51 8.20 -5.69
N LEU A 92 10.72 8.25 -4.61
CA LEU A 92 9.27 8.48 -4.71
C LEU A 92 8.94 9.86 -5.32
N ALA A 93 9.76 10.88 -5.03
CA ALA A 93 9.59 12.20 -5.62
C ALA A 93 10.18 12.26 -7.04
N VAL A 94 11.33 11.63 -7.26
CA VAL A 94 12.00 11.59 -8.59
C VAL A 94 11.15 10.86 -9.63
N LYS A 95 10.47 9.77 -9.23
CA LYS A 95 9.57 9.01 -10.10
C LYS A 95 8.13 9.56 -10.13
N GLU A 96 7.91 10.76 -9.59
CA GLU A 96 6.61 11.45 -9.58
C GLU A 96 5.47 10.62 -8.95
N VAL A 97 5.80 9.77 -7.99
CA VAL A 97 4.83 8.95 -7.23
C VAL A 97 4.10 9.85 -6.23
N ILE A 98 4.86 10.74 -5.57
CA ILE A 98 4.37 11.80 -4.68
C ILE A 98 5.18 13.09 -4.91
N SER A 99 4.65 14.23 -4.44
CA SER A 99 5.40 15.48 -4.47
C SER A 99 6.49 15.52 -3.37
N PRO A 100 7.55 16.34 -3.51
CA PRO A 100 8.57 16.50 -2.47
C PRO A 100 8.00 16.93 -1.10
N GLN A 101 6.97 17.78 -1.10
CA GLN A 101 6.29 18.20 0.13
C GLN A 101 5.56 17.04 0.81
N GLN A 102 4.95 16.16 0.03
CA GLN A 102 4.28 14.96 0.53
C GLN A 102 5.29 13.95 1.06
N LEU A 103 6.43 13.78 0.38
CA LEU A 103 7.53 12.95 0.85
C LEU A 103 8.02 13.40 2.23
N ASP A 104 8.22 14.70 2.43
CA ASP A 104 8.64 15.25 3.71
C ASP A 104 7.66 14.97 4.86
N PHE A 105 6.37 14.83 4.56
CA PHE A 105 5.35 14.51 5.55
C PHE A 105 5.37 13.05 6.00
N VAL A 106 5.76 12.12 5.10
CA VAL A 106 5.74 10.68 5.37
C VAL A 106 7.12 10.05 5.51
N LYS A 107 8.21 10.76 5.23
CA LYS A 107 9.60 10.24 5.29
C LYS A 107 9.98 9.59 6.62
N ASN A 108 9.31 9.99 7.70
CA ASN A 108 9.53 9.41 9.03
C ASN A 108 8.78 8.08 9.21
N ASP A 109 7.67 7.88 8.50
CA ASP A 109 6.82 6.69 8.57
C ASP A 109 7.21 5.63 7.54
N ILE A 110 7.97 6.01 6.51
CA ILE A 110 8.43 5.10 5.47
C ILE A 110 9.91 4.78 5.61
N THR A 111 10.32 3.67 5.03
CA THR A 111 11.73 3.30 4.88
C THR A 111 11.94 2.58 3.56
N VAL A 112 13.20 2.46 3.17
CA VAL A 112 13.64 1.45 2.22
C VAL A 112 14.41 0.47 3.07
N ALA A 113 13.97 -0.80 3.14
CA ALA A 113 14.83 -1.80 3.75
C ALA A 113 16.12 -1.82 2.93
N LYS A 114 17.19 -1.26 3.50
CA LYS A 114 18.54 -1.59 3.05
C LYS A 114 18.60 -3.11 3.19
N PRO A 115 19.01 -3.87 2.15
CA PRO A 115 19.21 -5.29 2.32
C PRO A 115 20.14 -5.45 3.52
N THR A 116 19.59 -5.96 4.63
CA THR A 116 20.38 -6.36 5.78
C THR A 116 21.39 -7.34 5.22
N PRO A 117 22.72 -7.06 5.25
CA PRO A 117 23.66 -8.11 4.95
C PRO A 117 23.36 -9.20 5.97
N LEU A 118 22.96 -10.36 5.47
CA LEU A 118 22.79 -11.56 6.28
C LEU A 118 24.03 -11.65 7.18
N PRO A 119 23.90 -11.87 8.49
CA PRO A 119 25.07 -12.12 9.32
C PRO A 119 25.84 -13.28 8.68
N GLU A 120 27.08 -13.01 8.26
CA GLU A 120 28.01 -14.08 7.90
C GLU A 120 28.16 -14.96 9.15
N ASP A 121 27.62 -16.16 9.06
CA ASP A 121 27.79 -17.24 10.02
C ASP A 121 29.30 -17.50 10.14
N ASN A 122 29.87 -17.22 11.32
CA ASN A 122 31.28 -17.44 11.66
C ASN A 122 31.37 -18.43 12.81
#